data_AF-A0A7W8IGN7-F1
#
_entry.id   AF-A0A7W8IGN7-F1
#
_cell.length_a   1.000
_cell.length_b   1.000
_cell.length_c   1.000
_cell.angle_alpha   90.00
_cell.angle_beta   90.00
_cell.angle_gamma   90.00
#
_symmetry.space_group_name_H-M   'P 1'
#
loop_
_entity.id
_entity.type
_entity.pdbx_description
1 polymer ?
#
loop_
_entity_poly.entity_id
_entity_poly.type
_entity_poly.pdbx_seq_one_letter_code
_entity_poly.pdbx_strand_id
1 'polypeptide(L)'
;MIASIQLFDAGDDGCVNGVIDVLSSTSDHSIRSSAMDFLTKAKTSISSEQRTLLAVGLRNSLKDQIPAIRKQASGCIAFFEVRDAKESLEDAIGKETDSSTLTKMRGDLRTLESTDHKNQ
;
A
#
# COMPACT_ATOMS: atom_id res chain seq x y z
N MET A 1 22.91 -23.57 -9.51
CA MET A 1 21.96 -23.32 -10.62
C MET A 1 21.15 -22.11 -10.25
N ILE A 2 21.45 -20.96 -10.85
CA ILE A 2 20.68 -19.72 -10.69
C ILE A 2 19.47 -19.88 -11.60
N ALA A 3 18.30 -20.09 -11.01
CA ALA A 3 17.05 -20.18 -11.75
C ALA A 3 16.80 -18.81 -12.42
N SER A 4 16.68 -18.86 -13.74
CA SER A 4 16.47 -17.75 -14.64
C SER A 4 15.29 -16.88 -14.19
N ILE A 5 15.53 -15.57 -14.09
CA ILE A 5 14.50 -14.55 -14.01
C ILE A 5 13.71 -14.64 -15.32
N GLN A 6 12.53 -15.24 -15.27
CA GLN A 6 11.56 -15.16 -16.37
C GLN A 6 11.09 -13.71 -16.44
N LEU A 7 11.50 -13.00 -17.49
CA LEU A 7 10.89 -11.76 -17.93
C LEU A 7 9.40 -12.04 -18.13
N PHE A 8 8.57 -11.50 -17.23
CA PHE A 8 7.12 -11.57 -17.32
C PHE A 8 6.65 -10.41 -18.19
N ASP A 9 6.61 -10.65 -19.49
CA ASP A 9 5.83 -9.84 -20.44
C ASP A 9 4.45 -10.50 -20.60
N ALA A 10 3.54 -10.14 -19.71
CA ALA A 10 2.13 -10.43 -19.84
C ALA A 10 1.36 -9.21 -19.31
N GLY A 11 0.82 -8.44 -20.25
CA GLY A 11 -0.07 -7.33 -19.95
C GLY A 11 -1.28 -7.76 -19.12
N ASP A 12 -1.79 -6.76 -18.40
CA ASP A 12 -3.13 -6.62 -17.86
C ASP A 12 -3.55 -7.51 -16.67
N ASP A 13 -3.61 -6.88 -15.51
CA ASP A 13 -4.41 -7.18 -14.30
C ASP A 13 -4.14 -8.47 -13.51
N GLY A 14 -3.76 -9.58 -14.14
CA GLY A 14 -3.55 -10.86 -13.44
C GLY A 14 -2.44 -10.81 -12.39
N CYS A 15 -1.36 -10.09 -12.69
CA CYS A 15 -0.24 -9.91 -11.75
C CYS A 15 -0.61 -8.98 -10.58
N VAL A 16 -1.45 -7.97 -10.82
CA VAL A 16 -1.87 -7.01 -9.77
C VAL A 16 -2.71 -7.71 -8.72
N ASN A 17 -3.68 -8.54 -9.14
CA ASN A 17 -4.51 -9.32 -8.23
C ASN A 17 -3.66 -10.27 -7.38
N GLY A 18 -2.75 -11.01 -8.00
CA GLY A 18 -1.86 -11.90 -7.26
C GLY A 18 -0.99 -11.17 -6.23
N VAL A 19 -0.50 -9.97 -6.56
CA VAL A 19 0.30 -9.16 -5.62
C VAL A 19 -0.56 -8.60 -4.47
N ILE A 20 -1.80 -8.19 -4.74
CA ILE A 20 -2.76 -7.75 -3.71
C ILE A 20 -3.12 -8.91 -2.76
N ASP A 21 -3.33 -10.11 -3.30
CA ASP A 21 -3.61 -11.31 -2.51
C ASP A 21 -2.43 -11.67 -1.60
N VAL A 22 -1.21 -11.62 -2.14
CA VAL A 22 0.02 -11.85 -1.37
C VAL A 22 0.15 -10.81 -0.26
N LEU A 23 -0.04 -9.52 -0.55
CA LEU A 23 0.04 -8.44 0.43
C LEU A 23 -0.98 -8.62 1.56
N SER A 24 -2.17 -9.15 1.25
CA SER A 24 -3.26 -9.34 2.22
C SER A 24 -3.10 -10.59 3.08
N SER A 25 -2.44 -11.62 2.58
CA SER A 25 -2.32 -12.93 3.24
C SER A 25 -0.99 -13.17 3.94
N THR A 26 0.08 -12.46 3.54
CA THR A 26 1.43 -12.72 4.06
C THR A 26 1.69 -12.06 5.43
N SER A 27 2.31 -12.82 6.34
CA SER A 27 2.86 -12.29 7.60
C SER A 27 4.27 -11.75 7.45
N ASP A 28 4.96 -12.02 6.34
CA ASP A 28 6.34 -11.61 6.10
C ASP A 28 6.45 -10.13 5.69
N HIS A 29 7.16 -9.36 6.50
CA HIS A 29 7.39 -7.92 6.30
C HIS A 29 8.12 -7.60 4.98
N SER A 30 9.08 -8.44 4.59
CA SER A 30 9.88 -8.27 3.36
C SER A 30 9.03 -8.49 2.11
N ILE A 31 8.11 -9.46 2.16
CA ILE A 31 7.16 -9.73 1.08
C ILE A 31 6.17 -8.57 0.96
N ARG A 32 5.63 -8.07 2.08
CA ARG A 32 4.74 -6.88 2.04
C ARG A 32 5.43 -5.66 1.46
N SER A 33 6.68 -5.41 1.85
CA SER A 33 7.47 -4.30 1.29
C SER A 33 7.66 -4.43 -0.22
N SER A 34 8.01 -5.63 -0.68
CA SER A 34 8.23 -5.91 -2.11
C SER A 34 6.93 -5.79 -2.91
N ALA A 35 5.81 -6.27 -2.37
CA ALA A 35 4.50 -6.15 -2.99
C ALA A 35 4.07 -4.68 -3.14
N MET A 36 4.22 -3.87 -2.08
CA MET A 36 3.89 -2.45 -2.13
C MET A 36 4.80 -1.66 -3.10
N ASP A 37 6.08 -2.01 -3.15
CA ASP A 37 7.04 -1.40 -4.08
C ASP A 37 6.71 -1.75 -5.53
N PHE A 38 6.36 -3.02 -5.80
CA PHE A 38 5.89 -3.46 -7.10
C PHE A 38 4.65 -2.68 -7.54
N LEU A 39 3.62 -2.63 -6.70
CA LEU A 39 2.36 -1.95 -7.02
C LEU A 39 2.60 -0.48 -7.37
N THR A 40 3.34 0.25 -6.53
CA THR A 40 3.60 1.69 -6.74
C THR A 40 4.50 1.96 -7.95
N LYS A 41 5.49 1.12 -8.23
CA LYS A 41 6.38 1.26 -9.40
C LYS A 41 5.71 0.88 -10.71
N ALA A 42 4.83 -0.13 -10.69
CA ALA A 42 4.08 -0.53 -11.85
C ALA A 42 3.14 0.58 -12.34
N LYS A 43 2.79 1.55 -11.47
CA LYS A 43 1.86 2.67 -11.75
C LYS A 43 0.56 2.17 -12.38
N THR A 44 0.16 0.95 -12.05
CA THR A 44 -1.04 0.31 -12.57
C THR A 44 -2.25 1.00 -11.98
N SER A 45 -3.23 1.31 -12.82
CA SER A 45 -4.56 1.66 -12.34
C SER A 45 -5.13 0.46 -11.61
N ILE A 46 -5.71 0.66 -10.43
CA ILE A 46 -6.43 -0.38 -9.71
C ILE A 46 -7.92 -0.07 -9.69
N SER A 47 -8.74 -1.10 -9.90
CA SER A 47 -10.19 -1.02 -9.85
C SER A 47 -10.69 -0.72 -8.43
N SER A 48 -11.97 -0.37 -8.30
CA SER A 48 -12.60 -0.21 -6.97
C SER A 48 -12.55 -1.50 -6.15
N GLU A 49 -12.77 -2.66 -6.77
CA GLU A 49 -12.69 -3.97 -6.10
C GLU A 49 -11.27 -4.26 -5.60
N GLN A 50 -10.28 -4.01 -6.45
CA GLN A 50 -8.87 -4.15 -6.09
C GLN A 50 -8.48 -3.21 -4.95
N ARG A 51 -9.02 -1.98 -4.89
CA ARG A 51 -8.81 -1.05 -3.76
C ARG A 51 -9.32 -1.63 -2.44
N THR A 52 -10.49 -2.25 -2.43
CA THR A 52 -11.05 -2.83 -1.20
C THR A 52 -10.21 -4.01 -0.70
N LEU A 53 -9.73 -4.88 -1.60
CA LEU A 53 -8.81 -5.97 -1.24
C LEU A 53 -7.47 -5.43 -0.74
N LEU A 54 -6.90 -4.46 -1.47
CA LEU A 54 -5.66 -3.79 -1.10
C LEU A 54 -5.74 -3.13 0.28
N ALA A 55 -6.90 -2.58 0.65
CA ALA A 55 -7.12 -1.98 1.96
C ALA A 55 -6.85 -2.98 3.11
N VAL A 56 -7.20 -4.26 2.95
CA VAL A 56 -6.97 -5.29 3.97
C VAL A 56 -5.48 -5.45 4.25
N GLY A 57 -4.67 -5.65 3.21
CA GLY A 57 -3.22 -5.79 3.34
C GLY A 57 -2.53 -4.52 3.85
N LEU A 58 -2.99 -3.34 3.42
CA LEU A 58 -2.44 -2.06 3.87
C LEU A 58 -2.77 -1.78 5.36
N ARG A 59 -3.98 -2.11 5.82
CA ARG A 59 -4.35 -1.99 7.25
C ARG A 59 -3.46 -2.86 8.15
N ASN A 60 -3.11 -4.07 7.70
CA ASN A 60 -2.16 -4.91 8.42
C ASN A 60 -0.76 -4.32 8.41
N SER A 61 -0.33 -3.77 7.28
CA SER A 61 0.98 -3.12 7.12
C SER A 61 1.13 -1.84 7.96
N LEU A 62 0.04 -1.12 8.24
CA LEU A 62 0.03 0.02 9.16
C LEU A 62 0.26 -0.37 10.63
N LYS A 63 0.04 -1.65 10.98
CA LYS A 63 0.27 -2.20 12.32
C LYS A 63 1.62 -2.91 12.46
N ASP A 64 2.44 -2.83 11.42
CA ASP A 64 3.75 -3.46 11.38
C ASP A 64 4.68 -2.90 12.46
N GLN A 65 5.59 -3.71 13.00
CA GLN A 65 6.58 -3.25 13.97
C GLN A 65 7.66 -2.36 13.33
N ILE A 66 7.92 -2.57 12.04
CA ILE A 66 8.95 -1.86 11.28
C ILE A 66 8.39 -0.52 10.77
N PRO A 67 8.94 0.65 11.18
CA PRO A 67 8.46 1.95 10.74
C PRO A 67 8.47 2.13 9.22
N ALA A 68 9.49 1.60 8.55
CA ALA A 68 9.61 1.66 7.09
C ALA A 68 8.40 1.01 6.37
N ILE A 69 7.84 -0.08 6.92
CA ILE A 69 6.68 -0.74 6.34
C ILE A 69 5.42 0.11 6.53
N ARG A 70 5.24 0.68 7.74
CA ARG A 70 4.11 1.58 8.01
C ARG A 70 4.15 2.82 7.10
N LYS A 71 5.34 3.39 6.93
CA LYS A 71 5.61 4.51 6.00
C LYS A 71 5.29 4.16 4.55
N GLN A 72 5.65 2.96 4.11
CA GLN A 72 5.36 2.51 2.76
C GLN A 72 3.86 2.27 2.56
N ALA A 73 3.19 1.69 3.57
CA ALA A 73 1.76 1.46 3.55
C ALA A 73 0.96 2.76 3.44
N SER A 74 1.31 3.81 4.20
CA SER A 74 0.67 5.12 4.05
C SER A 74 0.86 5.71 2.66
N GLY A 75 2.06 5.54 2.10
CA GLY A 75 2.36 5.97 0.73
C GLY A 75 1.47 5.26 -0.30
N CYS A 76 1.28 3.95 -0.17
CA CYS A 76 0.38 3.18 -1.02
C CYS A 76 -1.09 3.62 -0.86
N ILE A 77 -1.54 3.87 0.37
CA ILE A 77 -2.92 4.35 0.63
C ILE A 77 -3.17 5.66 -0.12
N ALA A 78 -2.24 6.63 -0.02
CA ALA A 78 -2.38 7.90 -0.70
C ALA A 78 -2.25 7.77 -2.23
N PHE A 79 -1.30 6.97 -2.71
CA PHE A 79 -1.05 6.80 -4.15
C PHE A 79 -2.25 6.18 -4.89
N PHE A 80 -2.88 5.18 -4.27
CA PHE A 80 -4.00 4.45 -4.86
C PHE A 80 -5.37 4.94 -4.42
N GLU A 81 -5.42 6.00 -3.61
CA GLU A 81 -6.65 6.55 -3.04
C GLU A 81 -7.50 5.51 -2.29
N VAL A 82 -6.84 4.70 -1.45
CA VAL A 82 -7.47 3.58 -0.70
C VAL A 82 -8.24 4.13 0.51
N ARG A 83 -9.41 4.72 0.25
CA ARG A 83 -10.25 5.41 1.24
C ARG A 83 -10.71 4.50 2.38
N ASP A 84 -10.96 3.23 2.08
CA ASP A 84 -11.34 2.23 3.09
C ASP A 84 -10.27 2.09 4.19
N ALA A 85 -9.01 2.44 3.94
CA ALA A 85 -7.94 2.38 4.91
C ALA A 85 -7.71 3.70 5.68
N LYS A 86 -8.49 4.77 5.43
CA LYS A 86 -8.28 6.10 6.01
C LYS A 86 -8.30 6.08 7.54
N GLU A 87 -9.34 5.52 8.15
CA GLU A 87 -9.47 5.46 9.62
C GLU A 87 -8.28 4.71 10.25
N SER A 88 -7.83 3.63 9.61
CA SER A 88 -6.65 2.89 10.08
C SER A 88 -5.35 3.70 9.94
N LEU A 89 -5.25 4.56 8.94
CA LEU A 89 -4.12 5.49 8.79
C LEU A 89 -4.13 6.55 9.89
N GLU A 90 -5.29 7.11 10.22
CA GLU A 90 -5.46 8.08 11.33
C GLU A 90 -5.08 7.45 12.68
N ASP A 91 -5.57 6.24 12.94
CA ASP A 91 -5.21 5.45 14.12
C ASP A 91 -3.70 5.19 14.20
N ALA A 92 -3.07 4.85 13.09
CA ALA A 92 -1.65 4.59 13.03
C ALA A 92 -0.83 5.87 13.25
N ILE A 93 -1.28 7.01 12.72
CA ILE A 93 -0.69 8.34 13.01
C ILE A 93 -0.76 8.67 14.50
N GLY A 94 -1.88 8.36 15.16
CA GLY A 94 -2.05 8.58 16.60
C GLY A 94 -1.09 7.75 17.47
N LYS A 95 -0.59 6.63 16.95
CA LYS A 95 0.28 5.67 17.66
C LYS A 95 1.74 5.72 17.21
N GLU A 96 2.05 6.45 16.14
CA GLU A 96 3.39 6.48 15.55
C GLU A 96 4.37 7.28 16.43
N THR A 97 5.55 6.69 16.64
CA THR A 97 6.62 7.26 17.46
C THR A 97 7.83 7.69 16.64
N ASP A 98 8.04 7.08 15.46
CA ASP A 98 9.08 7.48 14.53
C ASP A 98 8.71 8.78 13.81
N SER A 99 9.49 9.84 14.04
CA SER A 99 9.18 11.18 13.54
C SER A 99 9.17 11.27 12.01
N SER A 100 10.05 10.55 11.32
CA SER A 100 10.11 10.52 9.86
C SER A 100 8.85 9.88 9.28
N THR A 101 8.44 8.75 9.84
CA THR A 101 7.25 8.00 9.45
C THR A 101 5.99 8.81 9.76
N LEU A 102 5.87 9.39 10.96
CA LEU A 102 4.75 10.24 11.34
C LEU A 102 4.56 11.42 10.36
N THR A 103 5.65 12.09 10.01
CA THR A 103 5.63 13.22 9.08
C THR A 103 5.13 12.80 7.70
N LYS A 104 5.60 11.65 7.21
CA LYS A 104 5.17 11.07 5.94
C LYS A 104 3.70 10.67 5.97
N MET A 105 3.26 9.93 6.98
CA MET A 105 1.87 9.48 7.13
C MET A 105 0.88 10.64 7.17
N ARG A 106 1.21 11.72 7.90
CA ARG A 106 0.39 12.95 7.91
C ARG A 106 0.35 13.65 6.54
N GLY A 107 1.45 13.63 5.81
CA GLY A 107 1.50 14.12 4.42
C GLY A 107 0.58 13.31 3.51
N ASP A 108 0.66 11.98 3.61
CA ASP A 108 -0.13 11.04 2.83
C ASP A 108 -1.64 11.17 3.13
N LEU A 109 -2.01 11.33 4.41
CA LEU A 109 -3.40 11.59 4.81
C LEU A 109 -3.94 12.87 4.17
N ARG A 110 -3.18 13.97 4.20
CA ARG A 110 -3.58 15.22 3.55
C ARG A 110 -3.74 15.06 2.04
N THR A 111 -2.86 14.30 1.40
CA THR A 111 -2.99 14.00 -0.03
C THR A 111 -4.30 13.26 -0.31
N LEU A 112 -4.61 12.23 0.48
CA LEU A 112 -5.85 11.46 0.37
C LEU A 112 -7.10 12.33 0.55
N GLU A 113 -7.09 13.30 1.48
CA GLU A 113 -8.22 14.21 1.72
C GLU A 113 -8.36 15.29 0.65
N SER A 114 -7.25 15.72 0.04
CA SER A 114 -7.27 16.73 -1.02
C SER A 114 -7.86 16.20 -2.33
N THR A 115 -7.83 14.90 -2.57
CA THR A 115 -8.43 14.28 -3.75
C THR A 115 -9.96 14.12 -3.61
N ASP A 116 -10.53 14.19 -2.40
CA ASP A 116 -12.00 14.27 -2.18
C ASP A 116 -12.61 15.48 -2.87
N HIS A 117 -11.93 16.62 -2.79
CA HIS A 117 -12.46 17.91 -3.21
C HIS A 117 -12.48 18.10 -4.74
N LYS A 118 -11.90 17.16 -5.50
CA LYS A 118 -11.85 17.22 -6.97
C LYS A 118 -12.91 16.34 -7.65
N ASN A 119 -13.57 15.46 -6.90
CA ASN A 119 -14.54 14.49 -7.41
C ASN A 119 -15.98 14.77 -6.94
N GLN A 120 -16.23 15.94 -6.33
CA GLN A 120 -17.56 16.52 -6.08
C GLN A 120 -17.80 17.66 -7.07
#